data_AF-A0A0P7UJ73-F1
#
_entry.id   AF-A0A0P7UJ73-F1
#
_cell.length_a   1.000
_cell.length_b   1.000
_cell.length_c   1.000
_cell.angle_alpha   90.00
_cell.angle_beta   90.00
_cell.angle_gamma   90.00
#
_symmetry.space_group_name_H-M   'P 1'
#
loop_
_entity.id
_entity.type
_entity.pdbx_description
1 polymer ?
#
loop_
_entity_poly.entity_id
_entity_poly.type
_entity_poly.pdbx_seq_one_letter_code
_entity_poly.pdbx_strand_id
1 'polypeptide(L)'
;FRERVQDILPQLPAQHDHFLLRWLRGEDSTASPPVVEARCFFLLRYEMKREQRLPARMPLRTNFHVQKAEAMLRKHLEFRKHMKADTITTDWRPPEVIEKYLSGGMCGYDREGSPIWYDVIGPVDPKGLLLSASKQDFVKSKVRDCELLQKECDQQSEKLGKVVESITMIYDLEGLGLKHLWKPAIEAYGEVLTMFEDNYPEGLKRLFVIKGKSPKLFPVAYNLVKHFLSEDTRSKIIVLGANWQEVLLSYIHPDQLPAVYGGNLTDPDGDPRCRTRVSRGSEAERRASRLLRSPVVAPRLGGRWTEMRFALPRGRAPLPTSASRSTQIKYGGDVPRTYYVRESVKVQYDQSVSISRGSSHQLEYEILFPGCVLRWQFASDGADIGFGVFMKPRMGERRRAGDMLEVVPSQRYNAHLVPEDGSLTCTDPGVYVLRFDNTYSVFHSKRVGFTVEVLLSDGQAETPRGGGQAGPQKELDAGAQ
;
A
#
# COMPACT_ATOMS: atom_id res chain seq x y z
N PHE A 1 2.14 3.31 31.96
CA PHE A 1 1.27 2.98 30.81
C PHE A 1 -0.15 2.64 31.31
N ARG A 2 -0.41 1.50 31.96
CA ARG A 2 -1.76 1.16 32.47
C ARG A 2 -2.42 2.27 33.31
N GLU A 3 -1.71 2.92 34.25
CA GLU A 3 -2.26 4.02 35.07
C GLU A 3 -2.66 5.27 34.28
N ARG A 4 -1.99 5.57 33.15
CA ARG A 4 -2.29 6.75 32.32
C ARG A 4 -3.31 6.48 31.21
N VAL A 5 -3.46 5.21 30.85
CA VAL A 5 -4.31 4.71 29.76
C VAL A 5 -5.66 4.23 30.29
N GLN A 6 -5.92 4.33 31.61
CA GLN A 6 -7.17 3.83 32.22
C GLN A 6 -8.43 4.45 31.62
N ASP A 7 -8.37 5.71 31.19
CA ASP A 7 -9.47 6.44 30.54
C ASP A 7 -9.82 5.89 29.15
N ILE A 8 -8.83 5.31 28.46
CA ILE A 8 -9.01 4.76 27.10
C ILE A 8 -8.99 3.23 27.04
N LEU A 9 -8.56 2.54 28.10
CA LEU A 9 -8.51 1.08 28.17
C LEU A 9 -9.86 0.42 27.83
N PRO A 10 -11.03 0.91 28.32
CA PRO A 10 -12.33 0.35 27.95
C PRO A 10 -12.71 0.54 26.48
N GLN A 11 -12.04 1.47 25.78
CA GLN A 11 -12.30 1.83 24.38
C GLN A 11 -11.41 1.05 23.40
N LEU A 12 -10.41 0.31 23.90
CA LEU A 12 -9.51 -0.46 23.05
C LEU A 12 -10.21 -1.68 22.45
N PRO A 13 -9.88 -2.05 21.20
CA PRO A 13 -10.44 -3.25 20.57
C PRO A 13 -10.03 -4.54 21.29
N ALA A 14 -8.87 -4.54 21.94
CA ALA A 14 -8.39 -5.63 22.78
C ALA A 14 -7.69 -5.07 24.03
N GLN A 15 -7.96 -5.69 25.18
CA GLN A 15 -7.43 -5.24 26.48
C GLN A 15 -6.31 -6.15 27.01
N HIS A 16 -5.85 -7.12 26.21
CA HIS A 16 -4.77 -8.03 26.60
C HIS A 16 -3.38 -7.40 26.37
N ASP A 17 -2.39 -7.88 27.12
CA ASP A 17 -1.04 -7.28 27.13
C ASP A 17 -0.35 -7.28 25.78
N HIS A 18 -0.59 -8.29 24.95
CA HIS A 18 -0.04 -8.35 23.59
C HIS A 18 -0.45 -7.15 22.73
N PHE A 19 -1.71 -6.72 22.80
CA PHE A 19 -2.20 -5.58 22.05
C PHE A 19 -1.49 -4.30 22.50
N LEU A 20 -1.36 -4.09 23.81
CA LEU A 20 -0.69 -2.91 24.37
C LEU A 20 0.82 -2.89 24.09
N LEU A 21 1.48 -4.04 24.18
CA LEU A 21 2.91 -4.18 23.91
C LEU A 21 3.26 -3.84 22.46
N ARG A 22 2.35 -4.08 21.52
CA ARG A 22 2.50 -3.71 20.12
C ARG A 22 2.76 -2.21 19.91
N TRP A 23 2.00 -1.37 20.63
CA TRP A 23 2.15 0.09 20.59
C TRP A 23 3.39 0.60 21.30
N LEU A 24 3.89 -0.14 22.29
CA LEU A 24 5.16 0.17 22.96
C LEU A 24 6.36 -0.24 22.10
N ARG A 25 6.24 -1.30 21.29
CA ARG A 25 7.35 -1.85 20.48
C ARG A 25 7.55 -1.19 19.13
N GLY A 26 6.51 -0.60 18.53
CA GLY A 26 6.59 0.05 17.21
C GLY A 26 7.45 1.31 17.14
N GLU A 27 8.51 1.42 17.94
CA GLU A 27 9.47 2.52 17.94
C GLU A 27 10.73 2.18 17.11
N ASP A 28 11.05 3.03 16.14
CA ASP A 28 12.39 3.14 15.54
C ASP A 28 13.33 3.91 16.51
N SER A 29 14.33 3.21 17.04
CA SER A 29 15.25 3.73 18.06
C SER A 29 16.36 4.60 17.46
N THR A 30 16.35 5.91 17.73
CA THR A 30 17.51 6.80 17.47
C THR A 30 18.02 7.60 18.69
N ALA A 31 17.54 7.34 19.91
CA ALA A 31 18.02 8.08 21.08
C ALA A 31 18.32 7.21 22.32
N SER A 32 19.53 7.36 22.86
CA SER A 32 19.97 6.87 24.19
C SER A 32 19.86 7.97 25.28
N PRO A 33 19.74 7.63 26.58
CA PRO A 33 18.82 8.31 27.53
C PRO A 33 19.51 9.06 28.70
N PRO A 34 18.74 9.66 29.65
CA PRO A 34 19.11 9.76 31.06
C PRO A 34 18.36 8.77 31.98
N VAL A 35 18.99 8.50 33.14
CA VAL A 35 18.92 7.31 34.01
C VAL A 35 17.66 7.20 34.92
N VAL A 36 16.48 7.66 34.51
CA VAL A 36 15.29 7.61 35.39
C VAL A 36 14.15 6.77 34.81
N GLU A 37 14.38 5.47 34.60
CA GLU A 37 13.28 4.58 34.17
C GLU A 37 13.35 3.13 34.70
N ALA A 38 13.97 2.90 35.86
CA ALA A 38 14.01 1.58 36.49
C ALA A 38 12.77 1.24 37.37
N ARG A 39 11.94 2.23 37.75
CA ARG A 39 10.78 2.00 38.65
C ARG A 39 9.50 1.55 37.94
N CYS A 40 9.26 1.95 36.69
CA CYS A 40 8.08 1.49 35.92
C CYS A 40 8.15 0.00 35.56
N PHE A 41 9.36 -0.53 35.34
CA PHE A 41 9.58 -1.95 35.06
C PHE A 41 9.32 -2.86 36.26
N PHE A 42 9.56 -2.39 37.49
CA PHE A 42 9.32 -3.20 38.68
C PHE A 42 7.82 -3.38 38.96
N LEU A 43 6.99 -2.37 38.68
CA LEU A 43 5.52 -2.46 38.84
C LEU A 43 4.85 -3.31 37.76
N LEU A 44 5.28 -3.21 36.50
CA LEU A 44 4.84 -4.12 35.44
C LEU A 44 5.24 -5.57 35.74
N ARG A 45 6.45 -5.80 36.26
CA ARG A 45 6.91 -7.14 36.65
C ARG A 45 6.26 -7.66 37.93
N TYR A 46 5.88 -6.80 38.86
CA TYR A 46 5.23 -7.15 40.14
C TYR A 46 3.76 -7.53 39.93
N GLU A 47 3.02 -6.80 39.09
CA GLU A 47 1.64 -7.17 38.73
C GLU A 47 1.57 -8.36 37.76
N MET A 48 2.52 -8.50 36.82
CA MET A 48 2.57 -9.69 35.94
C MET A 48 3.02 -10.97 36.65
N LYS A 49 3.64 -10.89 37.83
CA LYS A 49 3.91 -12.07 38.68
C LYS A 49 2.66 -12.58 39.40
N ARG A 50 1.63 -11.74 39.50
CA ARG A 50 0.40 -12.01 40.26
C ARG A 50 -0.60 -12.89 39.49
N GLU A 51 -0.46 -13.02 38.17
CA GLU A 51 -1.36 -13.77 37.28
C GLU A 51 -0.78 -15.08 36.69
N GLN A 52 0.39 -15.56 37.15
CA GLN A 52 0.95 -16.90 36.87
C GLN A 52 0.89 -17.42 35.40
N ARG A 53 1.06 -16.58 34.38
CA ARG A 53 1.18 -17.07 32.99
C ARG A 53 2.28 -16.34 32.20
N LEU A 54 3.50 -16.91 32.21
CA LEU A 54 4.38 -17.17 31.05
C LEU A 54 5.84 -17.45 31.49
N PRO A 55 6.61 -18.24 30.69
CA PRO A 55 7.95 -18.73 31.02
C PRO A 55 9.06 -17.67 30.90
N ALA A 56 10.08 -17.85 31.72
CA ALA A 56 11.24 -16.98 31.84
C ALA A 56 12.15 -17.04 30.60
N ARG A 57 12.07 -16.04 29.71
CA ARG A 57 13.17 -15.53 28.87
C ARG A 57 12.65 -14.38 27.99
N MET A 58 12.72 -13.16 28.50
CA MET A 58 12.65 -11.94 27.67
C MET A 58 13.93 -11.15 27.90
N PRO A 59 14.69 -10.77 26.86
CA PRO A 59 15.89 -9.95 27.02
C PRO A 59 15.53 -8.57 27.60
N LEU A 60 16.21 -8.19 28.67
CA LEU A 60 16.20 -6.84 29.25
C LEU A 60 17.00 -5.91 28.33
N ARG A 61 16.40 -5.35 27.28
CA ARG A 61 16.98 -4.21 26.54
C ARG A 61 15.94 -3.59 25.60
N THR A 62 15.13 -2.66 26.09
CA THR A 62 14.50 -1.61 25.28
C THR A 62 14.03 -0.48 26.21
N ASN A 63 14.50 0.74 25.95
CA ASN A 63 13.88 1.96 26.48
C ASN A 63 12.54 2.14 25.75
N PHE A 64 11.45 2.42 26.46
CA PHE A 64 10.12 2.61 25.86
C PHE A 64 9.66 4.04 26.09
N HIS A 65 9.37 4.82 25.04
CA HIS A 65 8.81 6.17 25.20
C HIS A 65 7.30 6.14 25.43
N VAL A 66 6.91 5.87 26.68
CA VAL A 66 5.52 5.71 27.14
C VAL A 66 4.57 6.83 26.67
N GLN A 67 5.02 8.09 26.63
CA GLN A 67 4.20 9.23 26.19
C GLN A 67 3.87 9.19 24.70
N LYS A 68 4.81 8.71 23.86
CA LYS A 68 4.64 8.61 22.42
C LYS A 68 3.71 7.46 22.06
N ALA A 69 3.90 6.29 22.68
CA ALA A 69 3.02 5.15 22.51
C ALA A 69 1.56 5.48 22.90
N GLU A 70 1.37 6.26 23.97
CA GLU A 70 0.03 6.76 24.35
C GLU A 70 -0.56 7.68 23.28
N ALA A 71 0.21 8.64 22.76
CA ALA A 71 -0.26 9.56 21.72
C ALA A 71 -0.64 8.81 20.42
N MET A 72 0.18 7.84 20.00
CA MET A 72 -0.13 6.97 18.86
C MET A 72 -1.43 6.19 19.08
N LEU A 73 -1.60 5.60 20.27
CA LEU A 73 -2.80 4.84 20.62
C LEU A 73 -4.07 5.73 20.65
N ARG A 74 -3.98 6.96 21.14
CA ARG A 74 -5.10 7.92 21.12
C ARG A 74 -5.48 8.30 19.68
N LYS A 75 -4.49 8.60 18.83
CA LYS A 75 -4.71 8.86 17.40
C LYS A 75 -5.37 7.66 16.70
N HIS A 76 -4.94 6.45 17.04
CA HIS A 76 -5.54 5.23 16.52
C HIS A 76 -7.02 5.09 16.93
N LEU A 77 -7.38 5.41 18.17
CA LEU A 77 -8.79 5.36 18.59
C LEU A 77 -9.68 6.34 17.82
N GLU A 78 -9.18 7.56 17.58
CA GLU A 78 -9.87 8.52 16.73
C GLU A 78 -10.04 7.99 15.29
N PHE A 79 -8.98 7.39 14.75
CA PHE A 79 -9.02 6.73 13.44
C PHE A 79 -10.06 5.60 13.39
N ARG A 80 -10.06 4.69 14.39
CA ARG A 80 -11.04 3.59 14.47
C ARG A 80 -12.47 4.13 14.44
N LYS A 81 -12.74 5.19 15.19
CA LYS A 81 -14.06 5.85 15.22
C LYS A 81 -14.41 6.47 13.87
N HIS A 82 -13.48 7.19 13.24
CA HIS A 82 -13.70 7.84 11.95
C HIS A 82 -13.96 6.83 10.82
N MET A 83 -13.16 5.75 10.80
CA MET A 83 -13.23 4.70 9.78
C MET A 83 -14.29 3.64 10.07
N LYS A 84 -14.92 3.68 11.26
CA LYS A 84 -15.81 2.63 11.77
C LYS A 84 -15.13 1.26 11.73
N ALA A 85 -13.86 1.19 12.13
CA ALA A 85 -13.03 -0.01 11.99
C ALA A 85 -13.65 -1.24 12.69
N ASP A 86 -14.30 -1.05 13.84
CA ASP A 86 -14.90 -2.16 14.61
C ASP A 86 -15.99 -2.91 13.83
N THR A 87 -16.74 -2.20 12.98
CA THR A 87 -17.84 -2.78 12.18
C THR A 87 -17.58 -2.80 10.68
N ILE A 88 -16.40 -2.35 10.22
CA ILE A 88 -16.09 -2.22 8.79
C ILE A 88 -16.19 -3.55 8.03
N THR A 89 -15.90 -4.67 8.71
CA THR A 89 -15.96 -6.01 8.12
C THR A 89 -17.39 -6.53 7.88
N THR A 90 -18.39 -5.93 8.53
CA THR A 90 -19.81 -6.34 8.46
C THR A 90 -20.67 -5.31 7.74
N ASP A 91 -20.46 -4.04 8.05
CA ASP A 91 -21.39 -2.96 7.70
C ASP A 91 -21.02 -2.27 6.38
N TRP A 92 -19.76 -2.40 5.97
CA TRP A 92 -19.26 -1.75 4.77
C TRP A 92 -18.83 -2.79 3.72
N ARG A 93 -19.23 -2.53 2.48
CA ARG A 93 -18.81 -3.29 1.31
C ARG A 93 -18.01 -2.39 0.37
N PRO A 94 -16.86 -2.86 -0.14
CA PRO A 94 -16.16 -2.14 -1.19
C PRO A 94 -17.06 -1.89 -2.40
N PRO A 95 -16.89 -0.77 -3.11
CA PRO A 95 -17.45 -0.59 -4.45
C PRO A 95 -17.09 -1.77 -5.35
N GLU A 96 -18.01 -2.15 -6.24
CA GLU A 96 -17.84 -3.32 -7.12
C GLU A 96 -16.54 -3.26 -7.94
N VAL A 97 -16.14 -2.06 -8.38
CA VAL A 97 -14.88 -1.86 -9.10
C VAL A 97 -13.66 -2.23 -8.27
N ILE A 98 -13.65 -1.91 -6.97
CA ILE A 98 -12.59 -2.31 -6.07
C ILE A 98 -12.66 -3.80 -5.78
N GLU A 99 -13.87 -4.34 -5.55
CA GLU A 99 -14.05 -5.76 -5.28
C GLU A 99 -13.50 -6.63 -6.43
N LYS A 100 -13.76 -6.24 -7.69
CA LYS A 100 -13.35 -6.98 -8.89
C LYS A 100 -11.92 -6.70 -9.36
N TYR A 101 -11.49 -5.43 -9.37
CA TYR A 101 -10.28 -5.01 -10.07
C TYR A 101 -9.13 -4.57 -9.16
N LEU A 102 -9.37 -4.32 -7.86
CA LEU A 102 -8.24 -4.16 -6.93
C LEU A 102 -7.67 -5.53 -6.61
N SER A 103 -6.41 -5.72 -6.98
CA SER A 103 -5.69 -6.97 -6.77
C SER A 103 -5.33 -7.20 -5.30
N GLY A 104 -4.93 -8.43 -5.05
CA GLY A 104 -4.50 -8.93 -3.75
C GLY A 104 -5.56 -9.71 -3.00
N GLY A 105 -5.13 -10.35 -1.93
CA GLY A 105 -5.97 -11.19 -1.09
C GLY A 105 -5.19 -12.13 -0.19
N MET A 106 -5.89 -12.73 0.76
CA MET A 106 -5.33 -13.67 1.72
C MET A 106 -5.37 -15.10 1.17
N CYS A 107 -4.27 -15.85 1.26
CA CYS A 107 -4.25 -17.26 0.89
C CYS A 107 -3.18 -18.06 1.65
N GLY A 108 -3.62 -19.04 2.46
CA GLY A 108 -2.73 -19.91 3.20
C GLY A 108 -2.06 -19.25 4.42
N TYR A 109 -1.23 -20.04 5.10
CA TYR A 109 -0.47 -19.64 6.29
C TYR A 109 0.99 -20.04 6.14
N ASP A 110 1.90 -19.27 6.73
CA ASP A 110 3.30 -19.65 6.81
C ASP A 110 3.50 -20.84 7.77
N ARG A 111 4.71 -21.40 7.81
CA ARG A 111 5.04 -22.55 8.68
C ARG A 111 4.82 -22.29 10.17
N GLU A 112 4.76 -21.03 10.57
CA GLU A 112 4.52 -20.63 11.95
C GLU A 112 3.04 -20.28 12.20
N GLY A 113 2.16 -20.40 11.21
CA GLY A 113 0.73 -20.13 11.32
C GLY A 113 0.32 -18.69 11.03
N SER A 114 1.24 -17.81 10.65
CA SER A 114 0.90 -16.43 10.27
C SER A 114 0.15 -16.41 8.94
N PRO A 115 -0.99 -15.69 8.82
CA PRO A 115 -1.70 -15.54 7.56
C PRO A 115 -0.82 -14.92 6.47
N ILE A 116 -1.02 -15.33 5.22
CA ILE A 116 -0.28 -14.80 4.07
C ILE A 116 -1.18 -13.92 3.21
N TRP A 117 -0.74 -12.68 2.98
CA TRP A 117 -1.36 -11.75 2.03
C TRP A 117 -0.54 -11.62 0.75
N TYR A 118 -1.21 -11.64 -0.40
CA TYR A 118 -0.61 -11.43 -1.70
C TYR A 118 -1.03 -10.06 -2.23
N ASP A 119 -0.11 -9.26 -2.74
CA ASP A 119 -0.39 -8.09 -3.57
C ASP A 119 0.24 -8.32 -4.96
N VAL A 120 -0.58 -8.32 -6.01
CA VAL A 120 -0.14 -8.62 -7.39
C VAL A 120 -0.20 -7.35 -8.22
N ILE A 121 0.95 -6.77 -8.55
CA ILE A 121 1.02 -5.37 -8.99
C ILE A 121 0.87 -5.21 -10.50
N GLY A 122 1.58 -5.98 -11.33
CA GLY A 122 1.60 -5.76 -12.79
C GLY A 122 0.24 -5.62 -13.50
N PRO A 123 -0.77 -6.45 -13.19
CA PRO A 123 -2.08 -6.35 -13.83
C PRO A 123 -2.99 -5.25 -13.26
N VAL A 124 -2.56 -4.51 -12.24
CA VAL A 124 -3.33 -3.38 -11.70
C VAL A 124 -3.46 -2.29 -12.76
N ASP A 125 -4.63 -1.68 -12.84
CA ASP A 125 -4.90 -0.47 -13.61
C ASP A 125 -5.13 0.72 -12.65
N PRO A 126 -4.05 1.45 -12.29
CA PRO A 126 -4.17 2.53 -11.30
C PRO A 126 -5.04 3.69 -11.77
N LYS A 127 -5.02 3.98 -13.09
CA LYS A 127 -5.79 5.09 -13.67
C LYS A 127 -7.27 4.73 -13.69
N GLY A 128 -7.63 3.54 -14.17
CA GLY A 128 -9.02 3.09 -14.16
C GLY A 128 -9.60 2.99 -12.74
N LEU A 129 -8.82 2.50 -11.77
CA LEU A 129 -9.22 2.46 -10.37
C LEU A 129 -9.49 3.86 -9.79
N LEU A 130 -8.55 4.81 -9.94
CA LEU A 130 -8.71 6.18 -9.40
C LEU A 130 -9.75 7.04 -10.13
N LEU A 131 -10.09 6.69 -11.38
CA LEU A 131 -11.21 7.31 -12.09
C LEU A 131 -12.57 6.70 -11.72
N SER A 132 -12.58 5.52 -11.09
CA SER A 132 -13.81 4.78 -10.77
C SER A 132 -14.19 4.80 -9.29
N ALA A 133 -13.22 4.97 -8.39
CA ALA A 133 -13.45 4.99 -6.94
C ALA A 133 -12.68 6.13 -6.25
N SER A 134 -13.13 6.51 -5.05
CA SER A 134 -12.46 7.57 -4.28
C SER A 134 -11.21 7.05 -3.56
N LYS A 135 -10.24 7.94 -3.29
CA LYS A 135 -9.08 7.64 -2.42
C LYS A 135 -9.51 7.04 -1.08
N GLN A 136 -10.57 7.58 -0.49
CA GLN A 136 -11.12 7.10 0.78
C GLN A 136 -11.65 5.67 0.68
N ASP A 137 -12.22 5.25 -0.45
CA ASP A 137 -12.67 3.87 -0.64
C ASP A 137 -11.49 2.89 -0.70
N PHE A 138 -10.35 3.29 -1.27
CA PHE A 138 -9.12 2.48 -1.25
C PHE A 138 -8.59 2.32 0.18
N VAL A 139 -8.51 3.42 0.94
CA VAL A 139 -8.08 3.37 2.34
C VAL A 139 -9.04 2.50 3.17
N LYS A 140 -10.36 2.68 3.05
CA LYS A 140 -11.37 1.83 3.74
C LYS A 140 -11.26 0.36 3.35
N SER A 141 -10.98 0.07 2.08
CA SER A 141 -10.76 -1.31 1.62
C SER A 141 -9.59 -1.94 2.34
N LYS A 142 -8.46 -1.23 2.42
CA LYS A 142 -7.26 -1.75 3.09
C LYS A 142 -7.42 -1.83 4.61
N VAL A 143 -8.13 -0.90 5.25
CA VAL A 143 -8.54 -1.03 6.66
C VAL A 143 -9.37 -2.29 6.88
N ARG A 144 -10.36 -2.55 6.01
CA ARG A 144 -11.16 -3.76 6.10
C ARG A 144 -10.31 -5.02 5.97
N ASP A 145 -9.34 -5.02 5.05
CA ASP A 145 -8.41 -6.14 4.88
C ASP A 145 -7.54 -6.35 6.14
N CYS A 146 -7.04 -5.28 6.77
CA CYS A 146 -6.33 -5.35 8.05
C CYS A 146 -7.17 -5.97 9.16
N GLU A 147 -8.41 -5.51 9.36
CA GLU A 147 -9.29 -6.02 10.41
C GLU A 147 -9.67 -7.49 10.15
N LEU A 148 -9.76 -7.91 8.88
CA LEU A 148 -9.94 -9.34 8.53
C LEU A 148 -8.70 -10.17 8.87
N LEU A 149 -7.50 -9.66 8.55
CA LEU A 149 -6.24 -10.33 8.86
C LEU A 149 -5.99 -10.44 10.37
N GLN A 150 -6.35 -9.43 11.16
CA GLN A 150 -6.29 -9.52 12.63
C GLN A 150 -7.22 -10.61 13.16
N LYS A 151 -8.46 -10.67 12.68
CA LYS A 151 -9.39 -11.76 13.05
C LYS A 151 -8.85 -13.13 12.67
N GLU A 152 -8.14 -13.24 11.56
CA GLU A 152 -7.51 -14.49 11.15
C GLU A 152 -6.34 -14.86 12.06
N CYS A 153 -5.50 -13.89 12.46
CA CYS A 153 -4.46 -14.07 13.47
C CYS A 153 -5.02 -14.57 14.80
N ASP A 154 -6.14 -14.02 15.28
CA ASP A 154 -6.81 -14.48 16.50
C ASP A 154 -7.27 -15.95 16.38
N GLN A 155 -7.88 -16.31 15.24
CA GLN A 155 -8.32 -17.68 14.97
C GLN A 155 -7.15 -18.66 14.88
N GLN A 156 -6.04 -18.27 14.25
CA GLN A 156 -4.82 -19.07 14.23
C GLN A 156 -4.23 -19.22 15.64
N SER A 157 -4.33 -18.17 16.46
CA SER A 157 -3.84 -18.24 17.83
C SER A 157 -4.59 -19.27 18.66
N GLU A 158 -5.93 -19.26 18.57
CA GLU A 158 -6.79 -20.26 19.20
C GLU A 158 -6.51 -21.67 18.70
N LYS A 159 -6.41 -21.83 17.37
CA LYS A 159 -6.20 -23.12 16.71
C LYS A 159 -4.85 -23.76 17.08
N LEU A 160 -3.80 -22.95 17.20
CA LEU A 160 -2.43 -23.43 17.42
C LEU A 160 -2.01 -23.41 18.90
N GLY A 161 -2.82 -22.81 19.77
CA GLY A 161 -2.49 -22.67 21.20
C GLY A 161 -1.26 -21.79 21.45
N LYS A 162 -0.92 -20.89 20.51
CA LYS A 162 0.20 -19.96 20.60
C LYS A 162 -0.21 -18.61 20.01
N VAL A 163 0.44 -17.52 20.40
CA VAL A 163 0.11 -16.19 19.88
C VAL A 163 0.60 -16.04 18.43
N VAL A 164 -0.32 -15.70 17.53
CA VAL A 164 -0.10 -15.29 16.15
C VAL A 164 -0.65 -13.88 16.03
N GLU A 165 0.21 -12.88 15.82
CA GLU A 165 -0.17 -11.46 15.82
C GLU A 165 0.33 -10.68 14.60
N SER A 166 1.08 -11.35 13.71
CA SER A 166 1.73 -10.74 12.55
C SER A 166 1.53 -11.58 11.28
N ILE A 167 1.58 -10.90 10.13
CA ILE A 167 1.29 -11.48 8.82
C ILE A 167 2.55 -11.57 7.95
N THR A 168 2.57 -12.55 7.05
CA THR A 168 3.55 -12.61 5.95
C THR A 168 2.93 -11.99 4.71
N MET A 169 3.65 -11.11 4.02
CA MET A 169 3.20 -10.52 2.75
C MET A 169 4.07 -11.01 1.58
N ILE A 170 3.45 -11.26 0.43
CA ILE A 170 4.11 -11.56 -0.83
C ILE A 170 3.70 -10.47 -1.83
N TYR A 171 4.68 -9.67 -2.22
CA TYR A 171 4.56 -8.63 -3.24
C TYR A 171 5.07 -9.16 -4.56
N ASP A 172 4.13 -9.48 -5.44
CA ASP A 172 4.42 -9.89 -6.80
C ASP A 172 4.47 -8.65 -7.71
N LEU A 173 5.69 -8.23 -8.04
CA LEU A 173 5.98 -7.10 -8.91
C LEU A 173 6.21 -7.54 -10.36
N GLU A 174 5.92 -8.80 -10.73
CA GLU A 174 5.94 -9.18 -12.14
C GLU A 174 4.92 -8.33 -12.92
N GLY A 175 5.40 -7.70 -14.00
CA GLY A 175 4.62 -6.74 -14.78
C GLY A 175 4.61 -5.30 -14.23
N LEU A 176 5.37 -5.00 -13.16
CA LEU A 176 5.63 -3.62 -12.76
C LEU A 176 6.17 -2.83 -13.96
N GLY A 177 5.56 -1.67 -14.18
CA GLY A 177 5.73 -0.84 -15.36
C GLY A 177 5.40 0.62 -15.10
N LEU A 178 5.70 1.48 -16.06
CA LEU A 178 5.58 2.94 -15.96
C LEU A 178 4.17 3.44 -15.54
N LYS A 179 3.10 2.72 -15.93
CA LYS A 179 1.72 3.04 -15.51
C LYS A 179 1.52 3.07 -13.98
N HIS A 180 2.32 2.32 -13.23
CA HIS A 180 2.26 2.28 -11.77
C HIS A 180 2.99 3.46 -11.12
N LEU A 181 3.85 4.15 -11.88
CA LEU A 181 4.55 5.35 -11.44
C LEU A 181 3.74 6.61 -11.75
N TRP A 182 2.43 6.52 -11.99
CA TRP A 182 1.59 7.71 -12.15
C TRP A 182 1.46 8.44 -10.80
N LYS A 183 1.69 9.76 -10.78
CA LYS A 183 1.80 10.54 -9.53
C LYS A 183 0.57 10.39 -8.61
N PRO A 184 -0.68 10.55 -9.09
CA PRO A 184 -1.87 10.32 -8.27
C PRO A 184 -1.99 8.90 -7.68
N ALA A 185 -1.50 7.89 -8.40
CA ALA A 185 -1.48 6.51 -7.90
C ALA A 185 -0.46 6.31 -6.79
N ILE A 186 0.75 6.88 -6.94
CA ILE A 186 1.80 6.85 -5.91
C ILE A 186 1.33 7.58 -4.64
N GLU A 187 0.68 8.73 -4.79
CA GLU A 187 0.12 9.48 -3.65
C GLU A 187 -0.98 8.68 -2.94
N ALA A 188 -1.93 8.10 -3.68
CA ALA A 188 -2.99 7.28 -3.10
C ALA A 188 -2.42 6.04 -2.38
N TYR A 189 -1.39 5.42 -2.95
CA TYR A 189 -0.69 4.30 -2.31
C TYR A 189 0.09 4.74 -1.07
N GLY A 190 0.72 5.92 -1.09
CA GLY A 190 1.38 6.52 0.07
C GLY A 190 0.42 6.79 1.24
N GLU A 191 -0.81 7.25 0.95
CA GLU A 191 -1.86 7.38 1.96
C GLU A 191 -2.23 6.03 2.60
N VAL A 192 -2.29 4.96 1.80
CA VAL A 192 -2.51 3.60 2.28
C VAL A 192 -1.35 3.12 3.16
N LEU A 193 -0.10 3.31 2.74
CA LEU A 193 1.09 2.93 3.53
C LEU A 193 1.15 3.69 4.85
N THR A 194 0.92 5.00 4.82
CA THR A 194 0.87 5.83 6.03
C THR A 194 -0.20 5.34 7.00
N MET A 195 -1.38 4.96 6.47
CA MET A 195 -2.45 4.36 7.28
C MET A 195 -1.99 3.05 7.95
N PHE A 196 -1.27 2.17 7.24
CA PHE A 196 -0.73 0.94 7.79
C PHE A 196 0.27 1.21 8.93
N GLU A 197 1.26 2.07 8.71
CA GLU A 197 2.30 2.40 9.71
C GLU A 197 1.69 3.05 10.96
N ASP A 198 0.74 3.97 10.79
CA ASP A 198 0.15 4.72 11.91
C ASP A 198 -0.83 3.86 12.76
N ASN A 199 -1.50 2.87 12.16
CA ASN A 199 -2.65 2.19 12.79
C ASN A 199 -2.47 0.69 12.99
N TYR A 200 -1.47 0.10 12.34
CA TYR A 200 -1.19 -1.33 12.40
C TYR A 200 0.31 -1.59 12.70
N PRO A 201 0.92 -0.90 13.69
CA PRO A 201 2.35 -1.02 13.99
C PRO A 201 2.72 -2.48 14.27
N GLU A 202 3.89 -3.01 13.94
CA GLU A 202 4.27 -4.42 14.22
C GLU A 202 3.32 -5.49 13.63
N GLY A 203 2.44 -5.13 12.69
CA GLY A 203 1.55 -6.09 12.03
C GLY A 203 2.27 -6.94 10.99
N LEU A 204 3.35 -6.42 10.43
CA LEU A 204 4.15 -7.09 9.44
C LEU A 204 5.20 -7.98 10.12
N LYS A 205 5.22 -9.26 9.74
CA LYS A 205 6.28 -10.21 10.11
C LYS A 205 7.45 -10.17 9.15
N ARG A 206 7.12 -10.19 7.85
CA ARG A 206 8.06 -10.21 6.71
C ARG A 206 7.31 -9.91 5.41
N LEU A 207 7.99 -9.26 4.48
CA LEU A 207 7.48 -8.95 3.16
C LEU A 207 8.45 -9.47 2.10
N PHE A 208 8.02 -10.45 1.32
CA PHE A 208 8.79 -10.98 0.19
C PHE A 208 8.48 -10.20 -1.08
N VAL A 209 9.49 -9.67 -1.75
CA VAL A 209 9.34 -8.98 -3.03
C VAL A 209 9.84 -9.85 -4.17
N ILE A 210 8.95 -10.21 -5.10
CA ILE A 210 9.26 -10.91 -6.34
C ILE A 210 9.33 -9.87 -7.46
N LYS A 211 10.52 -9.62 -8.02
CA LYS A 211 10.73 -8.54 -9.01
C LYS A 211 10.30 -8.88 -10.44
N GLY A 212 10.05 -10.16 -10.74
CA GLY A 212 9.74 -10.65 -12.08
C GLY A 212 10.77 -10.24 -13.14
N LYS A 213 10.31 -9.99 -14.37
CA LYS A 213 11.15 -9.66 -15.55
C LYS A 213 11.57 -8.18 -15.64
N SER A 214 11.10 -7.30 -14.76
CA SER A 214 11.37 -5.86 -14.77
C SER A 214 12.22 -5.38 -13.58
N PRO A 215 13.37 -6.00 -13.27
CA PRO A 215 14.12 -5.72 -12.05
C PRO A 215 14.67 -4.28 -11.99
N LYS A 216 14.85 -3.63 -13.15
CA LYS A 216 15.40 -2.27 -13.25
C LYS A 216 14.43 -1.19 -12.75
N LEU A 217 13.11 -1.44 -12.77
CA LEU A 217 12.12 -0.44 -12.36
C LEU A 217 11.82 -0.48 -10.86
N PHE A 218 12.08 -1.62 -10.20
CA PHE A 218 11.83 -1.78 -8.77
C PHE A 218 12.54 -0.72 -7.91
N PRO A 219 13.84 -0.41 -8.08
CA PRO A 219 14.50 0.60 -7.26
C PRO A 219 13.88 2.00 -7.39
N VAL A 220 13.40 2.36 -8.59
CA VAL A 220 12.72 3.64 -8.83
C VAL A 220 11.36 3.67 -8.11
N ALA A 221 10.58 2.59 -8.25
CA ALA A 221 9.28 2.47 -7.58
C ALA A 221 9.43 2.44 -6.05
N TYR A 222 10.44 1.73 -5.53
CA TYR A 222 10.72 1.65 -4.11
C TYR A 222 11.13 3.02 -3.55
N ASN A 223 11.98 3.77 -4.24
CA ASN A 223 12.33 5.15 -3.86
C ASN A 223 11.13 6.07 -3.69
N LEU A 224 10.13 5.91 -4.55
CA LEU A 224 8.91 6.71 -4.49
C LEU A 224 8.05 6.43 -3.27
N VAL A 225 8.17 5.25 -2.65
CA VAL A 225 7.30 4.84 -1.53
C VAL A 225 8.05 4.63 -0.22
N LYS A 226 9.38 4.46 -0.25
CA LYS A 226 10.18 4.10 0.94
C LYS A 226 10.02 5.10 2.08
N HIS A 227 9.85 6.39 1.77
CA HIS A 227 9.70 7.45 2.77
C HIS A 227 8.39 7.36 3.57
N PHE A 228 7.40 6.60 3.09
CA PHE A 228 6.18 6.28 3.86
C PHE A 228 6.38 5.08 4.80
N LEU A 229 7.49 4.36 4.71
CA LEU A 229 7.75 3.14 5.48
C LEU A 229 8.69 3.44 6.65
N SER A 230 8.41 2.85 7.82
CA SER A 230 9.30 2.86 9.00
C SER A 230 10.57 2.05 8.78
N GLU A 231 11.60 2.25 9.60
CA GLU A 231 12.83 1.45 9.55
C GLU A 231 12.53 -0.02 9.88
N ASP A 232 11.67 -0.28 10.87
CA ASP A 232 11.13 -1.62 11.15
C ASP A 232 10.55 -2.30 9.91
N THR A 233 9.59 -1.66 9.22
CA THR A 233 8.99 -2.21 8.01
C THR A 233 10.04 -2.45 6.92
N ARG A 234 10.95 -1.48 6.69
CA ARG A 234 12.02 -1.62 5.69
C ARG A 234 12.96 -2.79 6.01
N SER A 235 13.26 -3.03 7.28
CA SER A 235 14.12 -4.14 7.71
C SER A 235 13.50 -5.53 7.46
N LYS A 236 12.15 -5.58 7.39
CA LYS A 236 11.36 -6.79 7.13
C LYS A 236 11.15 -7.07 5.63
N ILE A 237 11.58 -6.18 4.73
CA ILE A 237 11.50 -6.36 3.28
C ILE A 237 12.64 -7.26 2.80
N ILE A 238 12.28 -8.38 2.19
CA ILE A 238 13.22 -9.35 1.62
C ILE A 238 13.02 -9.38 0.11
N VAL A 239 13.95 -8.76 -0.61
CA VAL A 239 13.94 -8.75 -2.08
C VAL A 239 14.51 -10.06 -2.61
N LEU A 240 13.68 -10.86 -3.27
CA LEU A 240 14.04 -12.20 -3.71
C LEU A 240 14.80 -12.19 -5.05
N GLY A 241 15.70 -13.17 -5.19
CA GLY A 241 16.48 -13.44 -6.41
C GLY A 241 15.77 -14.41 -7.37
N ALA A 242 16.53 -15.05 -8.26
CA ALA A 242 15.98 -15.99 -9.23
C ALA A 242 15.37 -17.25 -8.60
N ASN A 243 15.89 -17.69 -7.45
CA ASN A 243 15.42 -18.85 -6.68
C ASN A 243 14.26 -18.51 -5.72
N TRP A 244 13.46 -17.49 -6.03
CA TRP A 244 12.41 -16.98 -5.14
C TRP A 244 11.40 -18.06 -4.71
N GLN A 245 11.07 -19.02 -5.60
CA GLN A 245 10.16 -20.14 -5.27
C GLN A 245 10.72 -21.02 -4.16
N GLU A 246 12.00 -21.40 -4.24
CA GLU A 246 12.67 -22.21 -3.22
C GLU A 246 12.73 -21.48 -1.88
N VAL A 247 13.01 -20.17 -1.91
CA VAL A 247 13.01 -19.34 -0.70
C VAL A 247 11.62 -19.33 -0.08
N LEU A 248 10.55 -19.09 -0.85
CA LEU A 248 9.17 -19.13 -0.32
C LEU A 248 8.83 -20.48 0.32
N LEU A 249 9.22 -21.60 -0.31
CA LEU A 249 9.01 -22.95 0.23
C LEU A 249 9.75 -23.22 1.54
N SER A 250 10.85 -22.51 1.82
CA SER A 250 11.53 -22.59 3.12
C SER A 250 10.69 -21.99 4.26
N TYR A 251 9.83 -21.01 3.96
CA TYR A 251 8.96 -20.34 4.95
C TYR A 251 7.52 -20.83 4.94
N ILE A 252 7.05 -21.40 3.83
CA ILE A 252 5.66 -21.75 3.58
C ILE A 252 5.58 -23.22 3.17
N HIS A 253 4.64 -23.97 3.75
CA HIS A 253 4.43 -25.36 3.34
C HIS A 253 3.91 -25.40 1.89
N PRO A 254 4.35 -26.35 1.03
CA PRO A 254 3.88 -26.44 -0.36
C PRO A 254 2.35 -26.43 -0.48
N ASP A 255 1.64 -27.13 0.42
CA ASP A 255 0.17 -27.19 0.43
C ASP A 255 -0.52 -25.92 0.96
N GLN A 256 0.25 -24.90 1.33
CA GLN A 256 -0.24 -23.57 1.73
C GLN A 256 0.15 -22.49 0.72
N LEU A 257 1.00 -22.81 -0.25
CA LEU A 257 1.51 -21.89 -1.26
C LEU A 257 0.83 -22.18 -2.62
N PRO A 258 0.20 -21.19 -3.28
CA PRO A 258 -0.37 -21.38 -4.61
C PRO A 258 0.64 -21.96 -5.59
N ALA A 259 0.17 -22.84 -6.47
CA ALA A 259 1.02 -23.52 -7.45
C ALA A 259 1.73 -22.54 -8.39
N VAL A 260 1.10 -21.40 -8.72
CA VAL A 260 1.76 -20.32 -9.48
C VAL A 260 2.97 -19.73 -8.75
N TYR A 261 3.02 -19.80 -7.42
CA TYR A 261 4.15 -19.35 -6.59
C TYR A 261 5.11 -20.50 -6.21
N GLY A 262 4.99 -21.68 -6.82
CA GLY A 262 5.89 -22.82 -6.62
C GLY A 262 5.44 -23.85 -5.59
N GLY A 263 4.23 -23.73 -5.04
CA GLY A 263 3.65 -24.73 -4.15
C GLY A 263 2.74 -25.74 -4.86
N ASN A 264 1.84 -26.36 -4.08
CA ASN A 264 0.87 -27.36 -4.55
C ASN A 264 -0.58 -26.85 -4.47
N LEU A 265 -0.79 -25.65 -3.92
CA LEU A 265 -2.15 -25.18 -3.64
C LEU A 265 -2.86 -24.72 -4.91
N THR A 266 -4.04 -25.27 -5.15
CA THR A 266 -4.91 -24.94 -6.28
C THR A 266 -6.34 -24.70 -5.81
N ASP A 267 -7.13 -24.00 -6.63
CA ASP A 267 -8.58 -23.94 -6.45
C ASP A 267 -9.23 -25.34 -6.62
N PRO A 268 -10.48 -25.54 -6.17
CA PRO A 268 -11.18 -26.81 -6.35
C PRO A 268 -11.33 -27.25 -7.82
N ASP A 269 -11.28 -26.31 -8.76
CA ASP A 269 -11.30 -26.54 -10.21
C ASP A 269 -9.90 -26.76 -10.82
N GLY A 270 -8.86 -26.69 -10.00
CA GLY A 270 -7.46 -26.84 -10.42
C GLY A 270 -6.76 -25.54 -10.82
N ASP A 271 -7.37 -24.35 -10.72
CA ASP A 271 -6.67 -23.10 -11.05
C ASP A 271 -5.44 -22.91 -10.11
N PRO A 272 -4.21 -22.85 -10.66
CA PRO A 272 -2.98 -22.69 -9.88
C PRO A 272 -2.84 -21.32 -9.22
N ARG A 273 -3.73 -20.37 -9.53
CA ARG A 273 -3.71 -18.99 -9.04
C ARG A 273 -4.61 -18.76 -7.81
N CYS A 274 -5.38 -19.76 -7.39
CA CYS A 274 -6.28 -19.64 -6.22
C CYS A 274 -7.22 -18.41 -6.29
N ARG A 275 -7.92 -18.26 -7.43
CA ARG A 275 -8.81 -17.13 -7.74
C ARG A 275 -10.20 -17.25 -7.16
N THR A 276 -10.63 -18.40 -6.66
CA THR A 276 -12.03 -18.64 -6.29
C THR A 276 -12.20 -19.35 -4.95
N ARG A 277 -11.12 -19.66 -4.24
CA ARG A 277 -11.16 -20.41 -2.98
C ARG A 277 -12.07 -19.78 -1.93
N VAL A 278 -13.26 -20.34 -1.85
CA VAL A 278 -14.22 -20.20 -0.77
C VAL A 278 -14.12 -21.49 0.04
N SER A 279 -13.86 -21.43 1.36
CA SER A 279 -13.84 -22.67 2.14
C SER A 279 -15.21 -23.37 2.03
N ARG A 280 -15.21 -24.69 1.78
CA ARG A 280 -16.44 -25.49 1.60
C ARG A 280 -17.40 -25.42 2.80
N GLY A 281 -16.95 -24.94 3.97
CA GLY A 281 -17.82 -24.71 5.13
C GLY A 281 -18.85 -23.59 4.91
N SER A 282 -18.50 -22.56 4.12
CA SER A 282 -19.33 -21.36 3.98
C SER A 282 -20.55 -21.52 3.04
N GLU A 283 -20.56 -22.52 2.16
CA GLU A 283 -21.70 -22.77 1.26
C GLU A 283 -22.82 -23.54 1.98
N ALA A 284 -22.46 -24.50 2.86
CA ALA A 284 -23.38 -25.15 3.77
C ALA A 284 -23.96 -24.15 4.80
N GLU A 285 -23.15 -23.22 5.32
CA GLU A 285 -23.60 -22.14 6.20
C GLU A 285 -24.47 -21.11 5.48
N ARG A 286 -24.16 -20.74 4.22
CA ARG A 286 -25.04 -19.89 3.40
C ARG A 286 -26.38 -20.56 3.12
N ARG A 287 -26.41 -21.89 2.91
CA ARG A 287 -27.64 -22.68 2.81
C ARG A 287 -28.40 -22.72 4.14
N ALA A 288 -27.72 -22.98 5.26
CA ALA A 288 -28.32 -22.99 6.59
C ALA A 288 -28.87 -21.61 6.99
N SER A 289 -28.17 -20.53 6.66
CA SER A 289 -28.60 -19.14 6.86
C SER A 289 -29.82 -18.78 6.02
N ARG A 290 -29.94 -19.29 4.77
CA ARG A 290 -31.15 -19.14 3.96
C ARG A 290 -32.32 -19.95 4.51
N LEU A 291 -32.06 -21.15 5.03
CA LEU A 291 -33.10 -22.00 5.63
C LEU A 291 -33.60 -21.45 6.98
N LEU A 292 -32.73 -20.86 7.79
CA LEU A 292 -33.07 -20.20 9.07
C LEU A 292 -33.78 -18.84 8.88
N ARG A 293 -33.75 -18.25 7.68
CA ARG A 293 -34.48 -17.02 7.34
C ARG A 293 -35.80 -17.27 6.62
N SER A 294 -36.20 -18.53 6.44
CA SER A 294 -37.56 -18.84 5.99
C SER A 294 -38.51 -18.67 7.19
N PRO A 295 -39.52 -17.80 7.14
CA PRO A 295 -40.54 -17.76 8.18
C PRO A 295 -41.31 -19.08 8.11
N VAL A 296 -41.13 -19.94 9.11
CA VAL A 296 -42.05 -21.05 9.34
C VAL A 296 -43.39 -20.41 9.72
N VAL A 297 -44.32 -20.36 8.76
CA VAL A 297 -45.71 -20.01 9.03
C VAL A 297 -46.29 -21.13 9.89
N ALA A 298 -46.35 -20.92 11.20
CA ALA A 298 -47.10 -21.78 12.10
C ALA A 298 -48.60 -21.64 11.79
N PRO A 299 -49.36 -22.74 11.56
CA PRO A 299 -50.80 -22.65 11.41
C PRO A 299 -51.42 -22.25 12.76
N ARG A 300 -52.32 -21.26 12.74
CA ARG A 300 -53.14 -20.92 13.91
C ARG A 300 -54.18 -22.00 14.12
N LEU A 301 -54.02 -22.81 15.17
CA LEU A 301 -55.12 -23.59 15.75
C LEU A 301 -55.32 -23.10 17.18
N GLY A 302 -56.54 -22.62 17.45
CA GLY A 302 -56.96 -22.18 18.77
C GLY A 302 -57.16 -23.38 19.72
N GLY A 303 -56.76 -23.22 20.97
CA GLY A 303 -57.01 -24.21 22.01
C GLY A 303 -56.06 -24.08 23.20
N ARG A 304 -56.66 -24.06 24.39
CA ARG A 304 -56.11 -23.99 25.76
C ARG A 304 -54.67 -24.50 25.97
N TRP A 305 -53.92 -23.72 26.75
CA TRP A 305 -52.64 -24.12 27.35
C TRP A 305 -52.87 -25.13 28.47
N THR A 306 -52.37 -26.35 28.28
CA THR A 306 -52.07 -27.31 29.35
C THR A 306 -50.71 -27.93 29.09
N GLU A 307 -49.96 -28.14 30.17
CA GLU A 307 -48.58 -28.60 30.25
C GLU A 307 -48.17 -29.68 29.23
N MET A 308 -47.03 -29.48 28.56
CA MET A 308 -46.18 -30.60 28.13
C MET A 308 -44.71 -30.24 28.36
N ARG A 309 -44.10 -30.95 29.32
CA ARG A 309 -42.65 -31.08 29.50
C ARG A 309 -42.08 -31.74 28.25
N PHE A 310 -41.13 -31.08 27.57
CA PHE A 310 -40.24 -31.75 26.63
C PHE A 310 -38.85 -31.88 27.24
N ALA A 311 -38.39 -33.12 27.32
CA ALA A 311 -37.09 -33.53 27.81
C ALA A 311 -35.96 -32.98 26.94
N LEU A 312 -34.93 -32.40 27.57
CA LEU A 312 -33.67 -32.04 26.93
C LEU A 312 -32.88 -33.32 26.58
N PRO A 313 -32.41 -33.51 25.33
CA PRO A 313 -31.43 -34.54 25.05
C PRO A 313 -30.10 -34.13 25.68
N ARG A 314 -29.60 -34.96 26.61
CA ARG A 314 -28.21 -34.93 27.06
C ARG A 314 -27.31 -35.35 25.89
N GLY A 315 -26.47 -34.44 25.45
CA GLY A 315 -25.46 -34.68 24.42
C GLY A 315 -25.13 -33.40 23.67
N ARG A 316 -24.26 -32.56 24.22
CA ARG A 316 -23.64 -31.47 23.46
C ARG A 316 -22.75 -32.12 22.39
N ALA A 317 -23.25 -32.22 21.16
CA ALA A 317 -22.36 -32.30 20.01
C ALA A 317 -21.49 -31.03 20.01
N PRO A 318 -20.19 -31.12 19.71
CA PRO A 318 -19.35 -29.94 19.60
C PRO A 318 -19.94 -29.02 18.53
N LEU A 319 -20.12 -27.75 18.88
CA LEU A 319 -20.40 -26.69 17.91
C LEU A 319 -19.30 -26.74 16.83
N PRO A 320 -19.63 -26.69 15.54
CA PRO A 320 -18.61 -26.67 14.49
C PRO A 320 -17.73 -25.44 14.69
N THR A 321 -16.43 -25.69 14.78
CA THR A 321 -15.37 -24.69 14.86
C THR A 321 -15.39 -23.81 13.61
N SER A 322 -15.11 -22.53 13.85
CA SER A 322 -15.07 -21.40 12.92
C SER A 322 -14.83 -21.75 11.45
N ALA A 323 -15.80 -21.41 10.60
CA ALA A 323 -15.64 -21.44 9.15
C ALA A 323 -14.59 -20.42 8.70
N SER A 324 -13.45 -20.93 8.21
CA SER A 324 -12.46 -20.17 7.44
C SER A 324 -13.14 -19.42 6.29
N ARG A 325 -13.00 -18.10 6.25
CA ARG A 325 -13.55 -17.25 5.17
C ARG A 325 -12.64 -17.32 3.94
N SER A 326 -13.19 -17.01 2.77
CA SER A 326 -12.60 -17.25 1.45
C SER A 326 -11.16 -16.75 1.31
N THR A 327 -10.26 -17.67 0.97
CA THR A 327 -8.85 -17.43 0.66
C THR A 327 -8.70 -17.18 -0.85
N GLN A 328 -9.11 -16.01 -1.31
CA GLN A 328 -9.13 -15.65 -2.73
C GLN A 328 -8.04 -14.62 -3.05
N ILE A 329 -7.17 -14.93 -4.02
CA ILE A 329 -6.24 -13.95 -4.60
C ILE A 329 -6.87 -13.31 -5.83
N LYS A 330 -7.01 -11.98 -5.79
CA LYS A 330 -7.46 -11.21 -6.95
C LYS A 330 -6.27 -10.72 -7.75
N TYR A 331 -6.35 -10.86 -9.07
CA TYR A 331 -5.26 -10.51 -10.00
C TYR A 331 -5.51 -9.18 -10.73
N GLY A 332 -6.50 -8.38 -10.31
CA GLY A 332 -6.81 -7.11 -10.95
C GLY A 332 -7.22 -7.26 -12.43
N GLY A 333 -6.74 -6.34 -13.27
CA GLY A 333 -7.08 -6.22 -14.68
C GLY A 333 -7.50 -4.80 -15.05
N ASP A 334 -7.64 -4.55 -16.35
CA ASP A 334 -8.08 -3.26 -16.87
C ASP A 334 -9.52 -2.97 -16.44
N VAL A 335 -9.76 -1.78 -15.88
CA VAL A 335 -11.08 -1.39 -15.41
C VAL A 335 -11.93 -0.95 -16.61
N PRO A 336 -13.11 -1.54 -16.85
CA PRO A 336 -14.00 -1.09 -17.91
C PRO A 336 -14.40 0.37 -17.73
N ARG A 337 -14.38 1.14 -18.82
CA ARG A 337 -14.75 2.57 -18.82
C ARG A 337 -16.16 2.85 -18.28
N THR A 338 -17.04 1.85 -18.27
CA THR A 338 -18.39 1.94 -17.67
C THR A 338 -18.37 2.18 -16.16
N TYR A 339 -17.26 1.90 -15.48
CA TYR A 339 -17.09 2.19 -14.05
C TYR A 339 -16.60 3.62 -13.77
N TYR A 340 -16.17 4.36 -14.80
CA TYR A 340 -15.53 5.66 -14.59
C TYR A 340 -16.58 6.67 -14.16
N VAL A 341 -16.37 7.28 -12.99
CA VAL A 341 -17.24 8.33 -12.44
C VAL A 341 -16.65 9.73 -12.62
N ARG A 342 -15.43 9.81 -13.17
CA ARG A 342 -14.74 11.05 -13.52
C ARG A 342 -13.83 10.83 -14.72
N GLU A 343 -13.59 11.89 -15.50
CA GLU A 343 -12.72 11.85 -16.69
C GLU A 343 -11.24 12.11 -16.35
N SER A 344 -10.98 12.83 -15.26
CA SER A 344 -9.62 13.15 -14.79
C SER A 344 -9.55 13.25 -13.26
N VAL A 345 -8.33 13.18 -12.73
CA VAL A 345 -8.03 13.50 -11.33
C VAL A 345 -7.53 14.93 -11.29
N LYS A 346 -8.05 15.76 -10.37
CA LYS A 346 -7.56 17.13 -10.18
C LYS A 346 -6.10 17.07 -9.72
N VAL A 347 -5.22 17.75 -10.45
CA VAL A 347 -3.80 17.86 -10.13
C VAL A 347 -3.42 19.33 -10.02
N GLN A 348 -2.62 19.65 -9.01
CA GLN A 348 -1.94 20.95 -8.92
C GLN A 348 -0.59 20.83 -9.63
N TYR A 349 -0.31 21.79 -10.51
CA TYR A 349 0.95 21.83 -11.26
C TYR A 349 1.97 22.70 -10.53
N ASP A 350 3.22 22.26 -10.54
CA ASP A 350 4.32 22.97 -9.87
C ASP A 350 4.74 24.22 -10.64
N GLN A 351 4.58 24.21 -11.97
CA GLN A 351 4.97 25.29 -12.85
C GLN A 351 3.85 25.66 -13.83
N SER A 352 3.87 26.92 -14.28
CA SER A 352 3.01 27.39 -15.36
C SER A 352 3.76 28.39 -16.24
N VAL A 353 3.60 28.25 -17.56
CA VAL A 353 4.24 29.13 -18.55
C VAL A 353 3.22 29.58 -19.59
N SER A 354 3.33 30.82 -20.05
CA SER A 354 2.58 31.32 -21.20
C SER A 354 3.45 31.26 -22.46
N ILE A 355 3.05 30.42 -23.41
CA ILE A 355 3.74 30.22 -24.69
C ILE A 355 3.06 31.07 -25.75
N SER A 356 3.76 32.11 -26.21
CA SER A 356 3.29 32.97 -27.30
C SER A 356 2.96 32.19 -28.56
N ARG A 357 2.05 32.72 -29.38
CA ARG A 357 1.78 32.20 -30.73
C ARG A 357 3.07 32.07 -31.55
N GLY A 358 3.16 31.06 -32.40
CA GLY A 358 4.35 30.85 -33.24
C GLY A 358 5.62 30.44 -32.46
N SER A 359 5.52 30.16 -31.15
CA SER A 359 6.68 29.90 -30.29
C SER A 359 6.64 28.52 -29.64
N SER A 360 7.71 28.16 -28.96
CA SER A 360 7.81 26.95 -28.14
C SER A 360 8.57 27.21 -26.84
N HIS A 361 8.30 26.38 -25.85
CA HIS A 361 9.00 26.35 -24.57
C HIS A 361 9.71 25.00 -24.42
N GLN A 362 10.91 25.00 -23.86
CA GLN A 362 11.75 23.80 -23.71
C GLN A 362 12.26 23.72 -22.28
N LEU A 363 12.23 22.52 -21.71
CA LEU A 363 12.83 22.17 -20.43
C LEU A 363 13.93 21.16 -20.70
N GLU A 364 15.10 21.37 -20.12
CA GLU A 364 16.27 20.52 -20.35
C GLU A 364 16.69 19.82 -19.06
N TYR A 365 16.79 18.49 -19.11
CA TYR A 365 17.22 17.65 -18.00
C TYR A 365 18.46 16.86 -18.41
N GLU A 366 19.59 17.14 -17.77
CA GLU A 366 20.81 16.38 -17.96
C GLU A 366 20.75 15.08 -17.15
N ILE A 367 20.69 13.96 -17.86
CA ILE A 367 20.65 12.62 -17.29
C ILE A 367 22.04 12.01 -17.41
N LEU A 368 22.72 11.88 -16.27
CA LEU A 368 24.05 11.30 -16.20
C LEU A 368 24.02 9.79 -16.04
N PHE A 369 22.96 9.26 -15.44
CA PHE A 369 22.83 7.85 -15.09
C PHE A 369 21.69 7.19 -15.85
N PRO A 370 21.96 6.13 -16.63
CA PRO A 370 20.94 5.30 -17.25
C PRO A 370 19.99 4.68 -16.21
N GLY A 371 18.72 4.54 -16.59
CA GLY A 371 17.70 3.85 -15.80
C GLY A 371 16.81 4.75 -14.94
N CYS A 372 17.08 6.06 -14.88
CA CYS A 372 16.15 7.03 -14.31
C CYS A 372 14.85 7.09 -15.12
N VAL A 373 13.76 7.48 -14.49
CA VAL A 373 12.47 7.69 -15.18
C VAL A 373 12.15 9.17 -15.19
N LEU A 374 12.06 9.74 -16.38
CA LEU A 374 11.51 11.07 -16.58
C LEU A 374 9.98 10.94 -16.63
N ARG A 375 9.27 11.65 -15.75
CA ARG A 375 7.80 11.67 -15.69
C ARG A 375 7.30 13.10 -15.86
N TRP A 376 6.23 13.27 -16.61
CA TRP A 376 5.60 14.57 -16.81
C TRP A 376 4.09 14.48 -16.71
N GLN A 377 3.48 15.61 -16.38
CA GLN A 377 2.05 15.84 -16.48
C GLN A 377 1.81 17.30 -16.85
N PHE A 378 0.84 17.57 -17.72
CA PHE A 378 0.50 18.94 -18.12
C PHE A 378 -0.96 19.09 -18.53
N ALA A 379 -1.44 20.32 -18.43
CA ALA A 379 -2.68 20.78 -19.03
C ALA A 379 -2.47 22.15 -19.68
N SER A 380 -3.27 22.47 -20.69
CA SER A 380 -3.22 23.77 -21.38
C SER A 380 -4.57 24.47 -21.32
N ASP A 381 -4.55 25.79 -21.37
CA ASP A 381 -5.80 26.56 -21.42
C ASP A 381 -6.35 26.59 -22.85
N GLY A 382 -7.64 26.27 -22.99
CA GLY A 382 -8.51 26.64 -24.11
C GLY A 382 -8.32 25.93 -25.46
N ALA A 383 -7.17 25.31 -25.73
CA ALA A 383 -6.93 24.64 -27.02
C ALA A 383 -5.79 23.62 -26.94
N ASP A 384 -5.56 22.89 -28.05
CA ASP A 384 -4.49 21.89 -28.17
C ASP A 384 -3.09 22.48 -27.95
N ILE A 385 -2.15 21.67 -27.48
CA ILE A 385 -0.72 22.04 -27.40
C ILE A 385 0.13 20.91 -27.98
N GLY A 386 1.17 21.25 -28.73
CA GLY A 386 2.16 20.27 -29.19
C GLY A 386 3.06 19.87 -28.04
N PHE A 387 3.37 18.58 -27.90
CA PHE A 387 4.34 18.11 -26.91
C PHE A 387 5.17 16.96 -27.47
N GLY A 388 6.48 16.95 -27.18
CA GLY A 388 7.40 15.87 -27.52
C GLY A 388 8.64 15.89 -26.63
N VAL A 389 9.37 14.78 -26.59
CA VAL A 389 10.63 14.65 -25.85
C VAL A 389 11.75 14.33 -26.81
N PHE A 390 12.81 15.12 -26.74
CA PHE A 390 13.98 15.02 -27.61
C PHE A 390 15.23 14.75 -26.77
N MET A 391 16.32 14.34 -27.40
CA MET A 391 17.62 14.17 -26.78
C MET A 391 18.70 14.90 -27.58
N LYS A 392 19.59 15.60 -26.86
CA LYS A 392 20.78 16.24 -27.41
C LYS A 392 22.02 15.85 -26.58
N PRO A 393 23.23 15.85 -27.18
CA PRO A 393 24.42 15.29 -26.53
C PRO A 393 25.01 16.16 -25.42
N ARG A 394 24.75 17.48 -25.40
CA ARG A 394 25.32 18.41 -24.43
C ARG A 394 24.31 19.49 -24.04
N MET A 395 24.40 19.98 -22.81
CA MET A 395 23.72 21.20 -22.37
C MET A 395 24.30 22.40 -23.12
N GLY A 396 23.47 23.44 -23.32
CA GLY A 396 23.86 24.64 -24.03
C GLY A 396 22.82 25.07 -25.06
N GLU A 397 23.28 25.62 -26.19
CA GLU A 397 22.44 26.31 -27.16
C GLU A 397 21.15 25.56 -27.54
N ARG A 398 20.08 26.34 -27.65
CA ARG A 398 18.77 25.85 -28.07
C ARG A 398 18.86 25.30 -29.49
N ARG A 399 18.58 24.01 -29.66
CA ARG A 399 18.54 23.35 -30.97
C ARG A 399 17.11 23.32 -31.51
N ARG A 400 16.98 23.30 -32.85
CA ARG A 400 15.68 23.04 -33.49
C ARG A 400 15.32 21.57 -33.29
N ALA A 401 14.03 21.22 -33.27
CA ALA A 401 13.61 19.82 -33.09
C ALA A 401 14.23 18.87 -34.11
N GLY A 402 14.33 19.28 -35.38
CA GLY A 402 14.90 18.45 -36.44
C GLY A 402 16.39 18.11 -36.27
N ASP A 403 17.10 18.83 -35.39
CA ASP A 403 18.53 18.61 -35.10
C ASP A 403 18.76 17.79 -33.82
N MET A 404 17.68 17.35 -33.17
CA MET A 404 17.71 16.55 -31.95
C MET A 404 17.13 15.16 -32.21
N LEU A 405 17.60 14.16 -31.47
CA LEU A 405 17.03 12.83 -31.54
C LEU A 405 15.63 12.87 -30.93
N GLU A 406 14.61 12.50 -31.69
CA GLU A 406 13.25 12.41 -31.17
C GLU A 406 13.10 11.10 -30.38
N VAL A 407 12.76 11.22 -29.09
CA VAL A 407 12.61 10.08 -28.17
C VAL A 407 11.13 9.77 -27.92
N VAL A 408 10.32 10.82 -27.73
CA VAL A 408 8.86 10.74 -27.73
C VAL A 408 8.35 11.63 -28.85
N PRO A 409 7.69 11.05 -29.88
CA PRO A 409 7.23 11.79 -31.03
C PRO A 409 6.37 12.99 -30.66
N SER A 410 6.63 14.13 -31.31
CA SER A 410 5.83 15.32 -31.09
C SER A 410 4.42 15.13 -31.62
N GLN A 411 3.43 15.27 -30.75
CA GLN A 411 2.01 15.16 -31.10
C GLN A 411 1.24 16.35 -30.55
N ARG A 412 0.05 16.58 -31.10
CA ARG A 412 -0.89 17.58 -30.59
C ARG A 412 -1.85 16.94 -29.60
N TYR A 413 -1.94 17.54 -28.43
CA TYR A 413 -2.77 17.04 -27.34
C TYR A 413 -3.86 18.05 -27.01
N ASN A 414 -5.10 17.58 -26.85
CA ASN A 414 -6.23 18.38 -26.36
C ASN A 414 -6.17 18.50 -24.82
N ALA A 415 -5.03 18.96 -24.30
CA ALA A 415 -4.72 19.00 -22.88
C ALA A 415 -5.55 20.01 -22.06
N HIS A 416 -6.48 20.72 -22.71
CA HIS A 416 -7.49 21.59 -22.09
C HIS A 416 -8.75 20.84 -21.67
N LEU A 417 -9.02 19.67 -22.26
CA LEU A 417 -10.16 18.82 -21.90
C LEU A 417 -9.76 17.83 -20.82
N VAL A 418 -8.64 17.14 -21.02
CA VAL A 418 -8.10 16.13 -20.12
C VAL A 418 -6.60 16.39 -19.97
N PRO A 419 -6.07 16.50 -18.74
CA PRO A 419 -4.64 16.55 -18.52
C PRO A 419 -3.90 15.38 -19.16
N GLU A 420 -2.75 15.66 -19.75
CA GLU A 420 -1.88 14.65 -20.33
C GLU A 420 -0.80 14.26 -19.33
N ASP A 421 -0.47 12.98 -19.28
CA ASP A 421 0.60 12.44 -18.45
C ASP A 421 1.43 11.43 -19.24
N GLY A 422 2.70 11.31 -18.88
CA GLY A 422 3.60 10.38 -19.54
C GLY A 422 4.85 10.14 -18.73
N SER A 423 5.56 9.09 -19.09
CA SER A 423 6.87 8.80 -18.53
C SER A 423 7.73 8.03 -19.51
N LEU A 424 9.04 8.13 -19.30
CA LEU A 424 10.07 7.54 -20.14
C LEU A 424 11.21 7.06 -19.25
N THR A 425 11.64 5.82 -19.46
CA THR A 425 12.92 5.35 -18.90
C THR A 425 14.06 5.88 -19.75
N CYS A 426 14.92 6.70 -19.16
CA CYS A 426 16.10 7.25 -19.82
C CYS A 426 17.19 6.17 -19.92
N THR A 427 17.33 5.55 -21.09
CA THR A 427 18.31 4.48 -21.32
C THR A 427 19.71 4.99 -21.56
N ASP A 428 19.82 6.18 -22.16
CA ASP A 428 21.08 6.76 -22.60
C ASP A 428 21.38 8.03 -21.82
N PRO A 429 22.63 8.26 -21.38
CA PRO A 429 23.04 9.52 -20.80
C PRO A 429 22.98 10.64 -21.85
N GLY A 430 22.55 11.83 -21.44
CA GLY A 430 22.41 12.97 -22.33
C GLY A 430 21.43 13.99 -21.79
N VAL A 431 21.13 15.00 -22.60
CA VAL A 431 20.17 16.05 -22.24
C VAL A 431 18.84 15.76 -22.89
N TYR A 432 17.85 15.42 -22.06
CA TYR A 432 16.47 15.22 -22.48
C TYR A 432 15.76 16.56 -22.48
N VAL A 433 15.15 16.90 -23.62
CA VAL A 433 14.48 18.18 -23.87
C VAL A 433 12.98 17.93 -24.02
N LEU A 434 12.20 18.32 -23.01
CA LEU A 434 10.75 18.32 -23.11
C LEU A 434 10.31 19.62 -23.77
N ARG A 435 9.64 19.52 -24.91
CA ARG A 435 9.25 20.69 -25.71
C ARG A 435 7.74 20.82 -25.79
N PHE A 436 7.23 21.95 -25.32
CA PHE A 436 5.87 22.42 -25.57
C PHE A 436 5.86 23.31 -26.81
N ASP A 437 5.04 22.97 -27.79
CA ASP A 437 5.04 23.60 -29.10
C ASP A 437 3.70 24.29 -29.40
N ASN A 438 3.77 25.61 -29.59
CA ASN A 438 2.66 26.46 -30.02
C ASN A 438 2.94 27.12 -31.38
N THR A 439 3.83 26.53 -32.18
CA THR A 439 4.29 27.13 -33.44
C THR A 439 3.21 27.21 -34.50
N TYR A 440 2.20 26.35 -34.40
CA TYR A 440 1.08 26.26 -35.33
C TYR A 440 -0.10 27.18 -34.98
N SER A 441 -0.11 27.83 -33.80
CA SER A 441 -1.16 28.77 -33.44
C SER A 441 -0.92 30.12 -34.10
N VAL A 442 -1.92 30.61 -34.83
CA VAL A 442 -1.86 31.88 -35.57
C VAL A 442 -2.34 33.06 -34.69
N PHE A 443 -3.28 32.81 -33.77
CA PHE A 443 -4.00 33.88 -33.07
C PHE A 443 -3.83 33.89 -31.55
N HIS A 444 -3.47 32.76 -30.92
CA HIS A 444 -3.54 32.63 -29.46
C HIS A 444 -2.23 32.17 -28.83
N SER A 445 -1.82 32.86 -27.76
CA SER A 445 -0.88 32.31 -26.77
C SER A 445 -1.60 31.23 -25.95
N LYS A 446 -0.82 30.30 -25.40
CA LYS A 446 -1.32 29.19 -24.59
C LYS A 446 -0.65 29.20 -23.24
N ARG A 447 -1.42 29.20 -22.18
CA ARG A 447 -0.90 28.94 -20.84
C ARG A 447 -0.88 27.43 -20.61
N VAL A 448 0.25 26.92 -20.17
CA VAL A 448 0.46 25.50 -19.90
C VAL A 448 0.87 25.37 -18.44
N GLY A 449 0.10 24.65 -17.65
CA GLY A 449 0.49 24.19 -16.32
C GLY A 449 1.12 22.81 -16.43
N PHE A 450 2.27 22.58 -15.81
CA PHE A 450 2.97 21.31 -15.90
C PHE A 450 3.80 20.97 -14.65
N THR A 451 4.06 19.68 -14.48
CA THR A 451 5.01 19.11 -13.51
C THR A 451 5.90 18.14 -14.27
N VAL A 452 7.21 18.21 -14.05
CA VAL A 452 8.20 17.30 -14.62
C VAL A 452 9.17 16.88 -13.53
N GLU A 453 9.35 15.58 -13.37
CA GLU A 453 10.16 14.99 -12.30
C GLU A 453 11.10 13.93 -12.88
N VAL A 454 12.34 13.90 -12.38
CA VAL A 454 13.30 12.84 -12.65
C VAL A 454 13.32 11.90 -11.47
N LEU A 455 12.90 10.66 -11.69
CA LEU A 455 12.84 9.62 -10.67
C LEU A 455 14.11 8.78 -10.72
N LEU A 456 14.89 8.84 -9.66
CA LEU A 456 16.18 8.14 -9.55
C LEU A 456 16.00 6.72 -9.00
N SER A 457 16.92 5.82 -9.34
CA SER A 457 17.06 4.50 -8.72
C SER A 457 17.61 4.61 -7.30
N ASP A 458 17.26 3.67 -6.41
CA ASP A 458 17.83 3.62 -5.06
C ASP A 458 19.35 3.42 -5.16
N GLY A 459 20.11 4.19 -4.36
CA GLY A 459 21.57 4.28 -4.43
C GLY A 459 22.16 5.41 -5.31
N GLN A 460 21.34 6.16 -6.06
CA GLN A 460 21.79 7.32 -6.87
C GLN A 460 21.34 8.68 -6.32
N ALA A 461 20.60 8.70 -5.21
CA ALA A 461 20.00 9.91 -4.65
C ALA A 461 20.96 10.78 -3.80
N GLU A 462 22.20 10.33 -3.56
CA GLU A 462 23.18 11.05 -2.73
C GLU A 462 24.16 11.90 -3.56
N THR A 463 23.64 12.90 -4.29
CA THR A 463 24.44 14.09 -4.64
C THR A 463 23.53 15.31 -4.76
N PRO A 464 23.60 16.30 -3.85
CA PRO A 464 22.94 17.58 -4.06
C PRO A 464 23.87 18.52 -4.84
N ARG A 465 23.39 19.09 -5.94
CA ARG A 465 23.85 20.38 -6.49
C ARG A 465 22.58 21.13 -6.89
N GLY A 466 22.17 22.22 -6.25
CA GLY A 466 22.97 23.38 -5.87
C GLY A 466 22.74 24.48 -6.91
N GLY A 467 21.51 24.99 -7.00
CA GLY A 467 21.15 26.11 -7.87
C GLY A 467 21.27 27.44 -7.13
N GLY A 468 22.51 27.89 -6.89
CA GLY A 468 22.80 29.23 -6.37
C GLY A 468 22.96 30.22 -7.50
N GLN A 469 22.19 31.32 -7.43
CA GLN A 469 22.29 32.48 -8.32
C GLN A 469 23.72 33.02 -8.39
N ALA A 470 24.12 33.42 -9.60
CA ALA A 470 25.36 34.12 -9.86
C ALA A 470 25.37 35.52 -9.23
N GLY A 471 26.44 35.84 -8.50
CA GLY A 471 26.81 37.18 -8.04
C GLY A 471 28.34 37.30 -8.07
N PRO A 472 28.90 38.48 -8.37
CA PRO A 472 30.22 38.60 -8.99
C PRO A 472 31.38 38.38 -8.02
N GLN A 473 32.38 37.65 -8.53
CA GLN A 473 33.70 37.47 -7.95
C GLN A 473 34.37 38.84 -7.76
N LYS A 474 34.73 39.17 -6.51
CA LYS A 474 35.74 40.18 -6.20
C LYS A 474 36.93 39.48 -5.56
N GLU A 475 38.08 39.77 -6.15
CA GLU A 475 39.44 39.41 -5.74
C GLU A 475 39.68 39.68 -4.25
N LEU A 476 40.39 38.76 -3.61
CA LEU A 476 41.11 39.03 -2.37
C LEU A 476 42.55 38.55 -2.54
N ASP A 477 43.42 39.54 -2.49
CA ASP A 477 44.86 39.50 -2.57
C ASP A 477 45.51 38.55 -1.56
N ALA A 478 46.65 38.02 -1.99
CA ALA A 478 47.66 37.44 -1.13
C ALA A 478 48.23 38.50 -0.16
N GLY A 479 48.35 38.16 1.11
CA GLY A 479 49.00 39.01 2.10
C GLY A 479 49.29 38.24 3.39
N ALA A 480 50.59 38.06 3.65
CA ALA A 480 51.17 37.32 4.76
C ALA A 480 50.84 37.87 6.16
N GLN A 481 50.71 36.97 7.13
CA GLN A 481 51.61 36.86 8.30
C GLN A 481 51.32 35.57 9.07
#